data_AF-X1VQ84-F1
#
_entry.id   AF-X1VQ84-F1
#
_cell.length_a   1.000
_cell.length_b   1.000
_cell.length_c   1.000
_cell.angle_alpha   90.00
_cell.angle_beta   90.00
_cell.angle_gamma   90.00
#
_symmetry.space_group_name_H-M   'P 1'
#
loop_
_entity.id
_entity.type
_entity.pdbx_description
1 polymer ?
#
loop_
_entity_poly.entity_id
_entity_poly.type
_entity_poly.pdbx_seq_one_letter_code
_entity_poly.pdbx_strand_id
1 'polypeptide(L)' 'VVQQVFNLSYGSGVTITTSEYFTPSERSINHIGIEPDILVEPVEDSEQDMQLNKAIQLLEEELR' A
#
# COMPACT_ATOMS: atom_id res chain seq x y z
N VAL A 1 -7.51 -2.39 -6.19
CA VAL A 1 -8.81 -2.77 -6.79
C VAL A 1 -9.54 -3.74 -5.88
N VAL A 2 -10.86 -3.81 -5.99
CA VAL A 2 -11.69 -4.85 -5.34
C VAL A 2 -12.01 -5.91 -6.39
N GLN A 3 -11.79 -7.16 -6.03
CA GLN A 3 -12.04 -8.29 -6.90
C GLN A 3 -13.14 -9.19 -6.32
N GLN A 4 -13.99 -9.72 -7.19
CA GLN A 4 -15.04 -10.68 -6.85
C GLN A 4 -14.89 -11.92 -7.72
N VAL A 5 -15.15 -13.08 -7.10
CA VAL A 5 -15.13 -14.38 -7.79
C VAL A 5 -16.52 -14.69 -8.32
N PHE A 6 -16.59 -14.99 -9.61
CA PHE A 6 -17.79 -15.45 -10.30
C PHE A 6 -17.59 -16.91 -10.70
N ASN A 7 -18.35 -17.80 -10.07
CA ASN A 7 -18.32 -19.22 -10.41
C ASN A 7 -19.04 -19.45 -11.75
N LEU A 8 -18.44 -20.26 -12.60
CA LEU A 8 -18.98 -20.70 -13.87
C LEU A 8 -19.45 -22.16 -13.76
N SER A 9 -20.19 -22.62 -14.76
CA SER A 9 -20.58 -24.02 -14.86
C SER A 9 -19.36 -24.96 -14.89
N TYR A 10 -19.58 -26.19 -14.41
CA TYR A 10 -18.55 -27.26 -14.36
C TYR A 10 -17.34 -26.96 -13.46
N GLY A 11 -17.53 -26.16 -12.40
CA GLY A 11 -16.54 -25.95 -11.33
C GLY A 11 -15.42 -24.97 -11.67
N SER A 12 -15.52 -24.28 -12.80
CA SER A 12 -14.60 -23.19 -13.16
C SER A 12 -15.06 -21.85 -12.54
N GLY A 13 -14.21 -20.82 -12.59
CA GLY A 13 -14.56 -19.49 -12.08
C GLY A 13 -13.64 -18.40 -12.64
N VAL A 14 -14.11 -17.15 -12.59
CA VAL A 14 -13.39 -15.96 -13.04
C VAL A 14 -13.36 -14.93 -11.92
N THR A 15 -12.19 -14.34 -11.70
CA THR A 15 -12.05 -13.18 -10.80
C THR A 15 -12.16 -11.90 -11.61
N ILE A 16 -13.11 -11.05 -11.25
CA ILE A 16 -13.38 -9.79 -11.96
C ILE A 16 -13.18 -8.63 -11.00
N THR A 17 -12.47 -7.60 -11.46
CA THR A 17 -12.38 -6.31 -10.76
C THR A 17 -13.71 -5.59 -10.84
N THR A 18 -14.31 -5.30 -9.70
CA THR A 18 -15.64 -4.67 -9.61
C THR A 18 -15.60 -3.24 -9.08
N SER A 19 -14.53 -2.88 -8.38
CA SER A 19 -14.35 -1.53 -7.85
C SER A 19 -12.88 -1.12 -7.82
N GLU A 20 -12.65 0.19 -7.75
CA GLU A 20 -11.34 0.80 -7.55
C GLU A 20 -11.29 1.56 -6.23
N TYR A 21 -10.08 1.72 -5.69
CA TYR A 21 -9.84 2.53 -4.49
C TYR A 21 -9.28 3.87 -4.91
N PHE A 22 -9.88 4.93 -4.36
CA PHE A 22 -9.46 6.31 -4.55
C PHE A 22 -9.07 6.94 -3.21
N THR A 23 -8.08 7.81 -3.24
CA THR A 23 -7.75 8.69 -2.11
C THR A 23 -8.85 9.74 -1.92
N PRO A 24 -8.90 10.45 -0.77
CA PRO A 24 -9.78 11.61 -0.60
C PRO A 24 -9.59 12.71 -1.66
N SER A 25 -8.41 12.77 -2.28
CA SER A 25 -8.08 13.66 -3.40
C SER A 25 -8.43 13.09 -4.78
N GLU A 26 -9.28 12.05 -4.84
CA GLU A 26 -9.74 11.38 -6.06
C GLU A 26 -8.64 10.74 -6.92
N ARG A 27 -7.46 10.46 -6.33
CA ARG A 27 -6.39 9.72 -7.01
C ARG A 27 -6.65 8.22 -6.92
N SER A 28 -6.66 7.52 -8.06
CA SER A 28 -6.68 6.06 -8.08
C SER A 28 -5.36 5.49 -7.54
N ILE A 29 -5.46 4.47 -6.68
CA ILE A 29 -4.28 3.80 -6.11
C ILE A 29 -3.74 2.72 -7.06
N ASN A 30 -4.62 2.14 -7.88
CA ASN A 30 -4.29 0.99 -8.72
C ASN A 30 -3.19 1.34 -9.76
N HIS A 31 -2.13 0.53 -9.84
CA HIS A 31 -0.95 0.75 -10.70
C HIS A 31 -0.13 2.03 -10.46
N ILE A 32 -0.63 2.97 -9.66
CA ILE A 32 -0.01 4.26 -9.39
C ILE A 32 0.71 4.25 -8.02
N GLY A 33 0.15 3.55 -7.03
CA GLY A 33 0.66 3.54 -5.65
C GLY A 33 0.42 4.86 -4.89
N ILE A 34 1.01 4.94 -3.70
CA ILE A 34 1.08 6.16 -2.87
C ILE A 34 2.56 6.48 -2.67
N GLU A 35 2.92 7.73 -2.94
CA GLU A 35 4.28 8.21 -2.72
C GLU A 35 4.44 8.58 -1.24
N PRO A 36 5.50 8.12 -0.56
CA PRO A 36 5.74 8.49 0.82
C PRO A 36 6.15 9.96 0.91
N ASP A 37 5.67 10.67 1.93
CA ASP A 37 6.12 12.05 2.19
C ASP A 37 7.62 12.11 2.52
N ILE A 38 8.15 11.03 3.12
CA ILE A 38 9.56 10.86 3.45
C ILE A 38 10.01 9.49 2.94
N LEU A 39 10.82 9.49 1.89
CA LEU A 39 11.43 8.27 1.35
C LEU A 39 12.59 7.83 2.25
N VAL A 40 12.53 6.60 2.75
CA VAL A 40 13.62 5.93 3.47
C VAL A 40 14.00 4.68 2.71
N GLU A 41 15.13 4.75 2.02
CA GLU A 41 15.62 3.61 1.23
C GLU A 41 16.02 2.47 2.16
N PRO A 42 15.61 1.23 1.87
CA PRO A 42 16.09 0.07 2.60
C PRO A 42 17.58 -0.13 2.33
N VAL A 43 18.35 -0.42 3.37
CA VAL A 43 19.72 -0.91 3.22
C VAL A 43 19.65 -2.44 3.14
N GLU A 44 20.05 -2.99 2.00
CA GLU A 44 20.16 -4.45 1.83
C GLU A 44 21.08 -5.04 2.91
N ASP A 45 20.71 -6.18 3.48
CA ASP A 45 21.42 -6.91 4.55
C ASP A 45 21.55 -6.19 5.91
N SER A 46 20.71 -5.19 6.19
CA SER A 46 20.61 -4.59 7.52
C SER A 46 19.64 -5.37 8.42
N GLU A 47 20.07 -5.79 9.61
CA GLU A 47 19.16 -6.26 10.68
C GLU A 47 18.33 -5.12 11.30
N GLN A 48 18.70 -3.86 11.03
CA GLN A 48 18.03 -2.68 11.56
C GLN A 48 16.91 -2.21 10.64
N ASP A 49 15.75 -1.96 11.23
CA ASP A 49 14.60 -1.32 10.57
C ASP A 49 14.77 0.20 10.56
N MET A 50 15.34 0.70 9.46
CA MET A 50 15.56 2.14 9.27
C MET A 50 14.26 2.94 9.16
N GLN A 51 13.19 2.32 8.66
CA GLN A 51 11.89 2.98 8.50
C GLN A 51 11.26 3.22 9.88
N LEU A 52 11.33 2.23 10.77
CA LEU A 52 10.88 2.35 12.15
C LEU A 52 11.66 3.42 12.92
N ASN A 53 13.00 3.39 12.85
CA ASN A 53 13.84 4.36 13.54
C ASN A 53 13.55 5.80 13.08
N LYS A 54 13.36 6.00 11.77
CA LYS A 54 13.02 7.32 11.24
C LYS A 54 11.62 7.77 11.68
N ALA A 55 10.65 6.86 11.73
CA ALA A 55 9.30 7.16 12.21
C ALA A 55 9.28 7.60 13.69
N ILE A 56 10.02 6.91 14.56
CA ILE A 56 10.14 7.27 15.98
C ILE A 56 10.76 8.65 16.14
N GLN A 57 11.87 8.93 15.43
CA GLN A 57 12.52 10.24 15.48
C GLN A 57 11.55 11.37 15.12
N LEU A 58 10.78 11.23 14.04
CA LEU A 58 9.84 12.25 13.58
C LEU A 58 8.71 12.47 14.60
N LEU A 59 8.18 11.40 15.17
CA LEU A 59 7.15 11.49 16.21
C LEU A 59 7.67 12.20 17.47
N GLU A 60 8.90 11.92 17.89
CA GLU A 60 9.53 12.60 19.04
C GLU A 60 9.78 14.10 18.76
N GLU A 61 10.11 14.46 17.52
CA GLU A 61 10.25 15.86 17.09
C GLU A 61 8.91 16.60 17.11
N GLU A 62 7.80 15.95 16.70
CA GLU A 62 6.46 16.55 16.73
C GLU A 62 5.87 16.70 18.14
N LEU A 63 6.28 15.84 19.09
CA LEU A 63 5.81 15.88 20.47
C LEU A 63 6.51 16.92 21.35
N ARG A 64 7.59 17.54 20.85
CA ARG A 64 8.32 18.62 21.54
C ARG A 64 7.69 19.99 21.33
#